data_AF-A0A933CXJ4-F1
#
_entry.id   AF-A0A933CXJ4-F1
#
_cell.length_a   1.000
_cell.length_b   1.000
_cell.length_c   1.000
_cell.angle_alpha   90.00
_cell.angle_beta   90.00
_cell.angle_gamma   90.00
#
_symmetry.space_group_name_H-M   'P 1'
#
loop_
_entity.id
_entity.type
_entity.pdbx_description
1 polymer ?
#
loop_
_entity_poly.entity_id
_entity_poly.type
_entity_poly.pdbx_seq_one_letter_code
_entity_poly.pdbx_strand_id
1 'polypeptide(L)' 'MTHEEQHKMIVELMDYSRRMKRYDQEDFEMFVKRDKDDEDLDTLSQKRLQKLYDQYVVRREVR' A
#
# COMPACT_ATOMS: atom_id res chain seq x y z
N MET A 1 -11.40 4.23 -3.93
CA MET A 1 -10.14 3.82 -4.52
C MET A 1 -10.47 2.96 -5.72
N THR A 2 -10.09 3.41 -6.91
CA THR A 2 -10.14 2.61 -8.15
C THR A 2 -8.99 1.61 -8.18
N HIS A 3 -9.04 0.64 -9.08
CA HIS A 3 -7.93 -0.30 -9.29
C HIS A 3 -6.63 0.42 -9.73
N GLU A 4 -6.76 1.46 -10.57
CA GLU A 4 -5.62 2.30 -10.97
C GLU A 4 -5.01 3.08 -9.80
N GLU A 5 -5.85 3.64 -8.92
CA GLU A 5 -5.39 4.32 -7.70
C GLU A 5 -4.69 3.33 -6.75
N GLN A 6 -5.24 2.13 -6.59
CA GLN A 6 -4.63 1.06 -5.79
C GLN A 6 -3.24 0.70 -6.33
N HIS A 7 -3.14 0.39 -7.63
CA HIS A 7 -1.88 0.03 -8.26
C HIS A 7 -0.82 1.13 -8.08
N LYS A 8 -1.20 2.38 -8.34
CA LYS A 8 -0.32 3.53 -8.13
C LYS A 8 0.19 3.62 -6.69
N MET A 9 -0.70 3.48 -5.71
CA MET A 9 -0.32 3.52 -4.29
C MET A 9 0.63 2.39 -3.91
N ILE A 10 0.40 1.18 -4.43
CA ILE A 10 1.29 0.03 -4.20
C ILE A 10 2.67 0.27 -4.79
N VAL A 11 2.74 0.79 -6.03
CA VAL A 11 4.00 1.12 -6.70
C VAL A 11 4.80 2.14 -5.90
N GLU A 12 4.17 3.21 -5.44
CA GLU A 12 4.87 4.23 -4.64
C GLU A 12 5.32 3.67 -3.28
N LEU A 13 4.51 2.82 -2.63
CA LEU A 13 4.87 2.17 -1.38
C LEU A 13 6.05 1.19 -1.51
N MET A 14 6.35 0.67 -2.70
CA MET A 14 7.51 -0.22 -2.90
C MET A 14 8.83 0.45 -2.48
N ASP A 15 8.99 1.75 -2.74
CA ASP A 15 10.17 2.52 -2.35
C ASP A 15 10.33 2.66 -0.83
N TYR A 16 9.24 2.46 -0.09
CA TYR A 16 9.16 2.57 1.36
C TYR A 16 9.19 1.24 2.09
N SER A 17 8.99 0.13 1.36
CA SER A 17 8.87 -1.23 1.90
C SER A 17 9.98 -1.59 2.91
N ARG A 18 11.24 -1.25 2.61
CA ARG A 18 12.41 -1.53 3.47
C ARG A 18 12.41 -0.80 4.81
N ARG A 19 11.56 0.22 4.97
CA ARG A 19 11.45 1.05 6.18
C ARG A 19 10.14 0.80 6.93
N MET A 20 9.30 -0.09 6.41
CA MET A 20 8.05 -0.45 7.06
C MET A 20 8.32 -1.24 8.33
N LYS A 21 7.45 -1.06 9.32
CA LYS A 21 7.39 -1.97 10.47
C LYS A 21 6.95 -3.35 9.99
N ARG A 22 7.34 -4.40 10.72
CA ARG A 22 7.01 -5.79 10.36
C ARG A 22 5.52 -6.02 10.02
N TYR A 23 4.62 -5.54 10.87
CA TYR A 23 3.16 -5.67 10.62
C TYR A 23 2.71 -4.95 9.34
N ASP A 24 3.23 -3.74 9.12
CA ASP A 24 2.93 -2.94 7.93
C ASP A 24 3.49 -3.59 6.66
N GLN A 25 4.65 -4.23 6.77
CA GLN A 25 5.28 -4.98 5.69
C GLN A 25 4.48 -6.24 5.33
N GLU A 26 3.98 -6.98 6.32
CA GLU A 26 3.13 -8.16 6.10
C GLU A 26 1.83 -7.78 5.36
N ASP A 27 1.16 -6.70 5.77
CA ASP A 27 -0.01 -6.15 5.05
C ASP A 27 0.38 -5.70 3.62
N PHE A 28 1.52 -5.01 3.46
CA PHE A 28 1.98 -4.54 2.16
C PHE A 28 2.31 -5.68 1.18
N GLU A 29 2.97 -6.73 1.64
CA GLU A 29 3.28 -7.92 0.82
C GLU A 29 2.01 -8.63 0.34
N MET A 30 0.94 -8.63 1.15
CA MET A 30 -0.36 -9.13 0.72
C MET A 30 -0.96 -8.25 -0.40
N PHE A 31 -0.88 -6.92 -0.29
CA PHE A 31 -1.37 -6.02 -1.33
C PHE A 31 -0.61 -6.18 -2.64
N VAL A 32 0.73 -6.30 -2.59
CA VAL A 32 1.56 -6.53 -3.78
C VAL A 32 1.21 -7.85 -4.48
N LYS A 33 0.87 -8.90 -3.74
CA LYS A 33 0.44 -10.17 -4.35
C LYS A 33 -0.89 -10.01 -5.08
N ARG A 34 -1.89 -9.42 -4.42
CA ARG A 34 -3.21 -9.20 -5.03
C ARG A 34 -3.13 -8.30 -6.28
N ASP A 35 -2.31 -7.25 -6.24
CA ASP A 35 -2.06 -6.41 -7.42
C ASP A 35 -1.42 -7.16 -8.59
N LYS A 36 -0.50 -8.11 -8.31
CA LYS A 36 0.10 -8.95 -9.35
C LYS A 36 -0.85 -9.99 -9.93
N ASP A 37 -1.79 -10.46 -9.11
CA ASP A 37 -2.78 -11.45 -9.48
C ASP A 37 -4.05 -10.80 -10.11
N ASP A 38 -4.02 -9.48 -10.35
CA ASP A 38 -5.17 -8.65 -10.80
C ASP A 38 -6.41 -8.83 -9.91
N GLU A 39 -6.20 -9.06 -8.60
CA GLU A 39 -7.24 -9.20 -7.59
C GLU A 39 -7.62 -7.86 -6.94
N ASP A 40 -8.93 -7.61 -6.84
CA ASP A 40 -9.45 -6.47 -6.10
C ASP A 40 -9.24 -6.60 -4.58
N LEU A 41 -8.82 -5.51 -3.94
CA LEU A 41 -8.83 -5.41 -2.49
C LEU A 41 -10.26 -5.22 -1.97
N ASP A 42 -10.63 -5.99 -0.94
CA ASP A 42 -11.84 -5.74 -0.17
C ASP A 42 -11.77 -4.38 0.57
N THR A 43 -12.92 -3.88 1.02
CA THR A 43 -13.03 -2.57 1.71
C THR A 43 -12.10 -2.42 2.92
N LEU A 44 -11.83 -3.51 3.66
CA LEU A 44 -10.94 -3.44 4.82
C LEU A 44 -9.49 -3.30 4.38
N SER A 45 -9.09 -4.06 3.37
CA SER A 45 -7.78 -4.04 2.74
C SER A 45 -7.51 -2.69 2.09
N GLN A 46 -8.50 -2.11 1.40
CA GLN A 46 -8.41 -0.77 0.83
C GLN A 46 -8.13 0.30 1.89
N LYS A 47 -8.82 0.25 3.04
CA LYS A 47 -8.57 1.17 4.16
C LYS A 47 -7.17 1.03 4.75
N ARG A 48 -6.65 -0.21 4.82
CA ARG A 48 -5.29 -0.47 5.31
C ARG A 48 -4.24 0.04 4.34
N LEU A 49 -4.42 -0.17 3.03
CA LEU A 49 -3.55 0.37 1.98
C LEU A 49 -3.49 1.90 2.08
N GLN A 50 -4.64 2.57 2.21
CA GLN A 50 -4.68 4.03 2.41
C GLN A 50 -3.90 4.47 3.65
N LYS A 51 -4.08 3.78 4.78
CA LYS A 51 -3.36 4.10 6.02
C LYS A 51 -1.85 3.92 5.88
N LEU A 52 -1.38 2.88 5.18
CA LEU A 52 0.04 2.69 4.89
C LEU A 52 0.58 3.82 4.02
N TYR A 53 -0.14 4.16 2.96
CA TYR A 53 0.22 5.24 2.06
C TYR A 53 0.35 6.58 2.79
N ASP A 54 -0.64 6.93 3.61
CA ASP A 54 -0.59 8.15 4.44
C ASP A 54 0.61 8.13 5.39
N GLN A 55 0.94 6.97 5.96
CA GLN A 55 2.00 6.82 6.95
C GLN A 55 3.41 6.97 6.36
N TYR A 56 3.64 6.41 5.18
CA TYR A 56 5.00 6.27 4.62
C TYR A 56 5.28 7.20 3.44
N VAL A 57 4.27 7.54 2.63
CA VAL A 57 4.42 8.39 1.44
C VAL A 57 4.07 9.84 1.80
N VAL A 58 2.80 10.12 2.15
CA VAL A 58 2.31 11.49 2.36
C VAL A 58 3.02 12.20 3.51
N ARG A 59 3.16 11.54 4.67
CA ARG A 59 3.88 12.11 5.82
C ARG A 59 5.35 12.43 5.55
N ARG A 60 5.93 11.86 4.49
CA ARG A 60 7.31 12.12 4.10
C ARG A 60 7.45 13.26 3.10
N GLU A 61 6.53 13.40 2.15
CA GLU A 61 6.55 14.53 1.21
C GLU A 61 6.33 15.88 1.91
N VAL A 62 5.66 15.87 3.05
CA VAL A 62 5.38 17.08 3.85
C VAL A 62 6.56 17.47 4.77
N ARG A 63 7.69 16.75 4.75
CA ARG A 63 8.90 17.05 5.55
C ARG A 63 10.06 17.54 4.69
#